data_AF-A0A3A8K0M6-F1
#
_entry.id   AF-A0A3A8K0M6-F1
#
_cell.length_a   1.000
_cell.length_b   1.000
_cell.length_c   1.000
_cell.angle_alpha   90.00
_cell.angle_beta   90.00
_cell.angle_gamma   90.00
#
_symmetry.space_group_name_H-M   'P 1'
#
loop_
_entity.id
_entity.type
_entity.pdbx_description
1 polymer ?
#
loop_
_entity_poly.entity_id
_entity_poly.type
_entity_poly.pdbx_seq_one_letter_code
_entity_poly.pdbx_strand_id
1 'polypeptide(L)'
;MKTERMMTGRGLKGFAWVLTSLAMALAGTGCGDECVDDFDCRDKGGAPSGQHYTCVENTCELTSNSVPDAGTETDAGTSTDAGTTTDAGTTTDAGTTSDAGTSTDAGTTTDAGTTDAGTTTDAGTTTDAGTTSDAGTVTDAGTETDAGTGTDAGTDPCESATYDPKLGTLQLQTGFVAGESAPLPSSSGPVGVTPGPTYSLYTVVSEGYSGPHALYSLGTWPQVSLGAMPLFDVAAPADRSPSAVLFLSSFVETDGQRVLTGYTKSGAGFPGSVGVYDIATPASSTYVSAPSNFSAGVVPGAFLINGGGLDTVSAGLAIYALKTDASPFTALKVGTLPPETGGSGFTAVSTNGVAVLGYYSDDTFRNEGRAVGPAAISQALTSGTPFVVADGPALDVGSNFVAASGHGEGVSVVRGDYVPPDYNFAGTDVSRFAFNVTNDGATVTVGARQPVLVYVDQCTRVTGLTAIGSDLLVGVDDKRGTRLVRIQQSPQVR
;
A
#
# COMPACT_ATOMS: atom_id res chain seq x y z
N MET A 1 7.99 66.72 11.82
CA MET A 1 8.05 68.19 11.61
C MET A 1 9.11 68.50 10.53
N LYS A 2 9.12 69.75 10.04
CA LYS A 2 10.19 70.50 9.30
C LYS A 2 11.62 69.88 9.29
N THR A 3 12.47 70.03 8.27
CA THR A 3 12.60 71.03 7.16
C THR A 3 13.51 70.42 6.04
N GLU A 4 13.29 70.62 4.73
CA GLU A 4 13.90 71.64 3.81
C GLU A 4 15.45 71.58 3.64
N ARG A 5 16.12 71.90 2.50
CA ARG A 5 15.75 72.28 1.10
C ARG A 5 16.99 72.29 0.14
N MET A 6 16.76 72.63 -1.15
CA MET A 6 17.72 73.07 -2.21
C MET A 6 18.60 71.97 -2.88
N MET A 7 18.84 71.90 -4.21
CA MET A 7 19.13 72.88 -5.31
C MET A 7 20.58 73.40 -5.28
N THR A 8 21.35 73.62 -6.38
CA THR A 8 21.18 73.55 -7.87
C THR A 8 22.60 73.46 -8.51
N GLY A 9 22.87 73.32 -9.83
CA GLY A 9 22.09 73.30 -11.09
C GLY A 9 22.96 73.74 -12.30
N ARG A 10 22.39 73.82 -13.53
CA ARG A 10 23.03 74.11 -14.86
C ARG A 10 23.77 72.90 -15.49
N GLY A 11 23.94 72.76 -16.81
CA GLY A 11 23.40 73.47 -18.01
C GLY A 11 24.38 73.34 -19.19
N LEU A 12 24.09 72.80 -20.39
CA LEU A 12 23.09 73.05 -21.46
C LEU A 12 23.68 73.85 -22.66
N LYS A 13 23.53 73.30 -23.90
CA LYS A 13 23.89 73.84 -25.25
C LYS A 13 25.38 73.72 -25.67
N GLY A 14 25.74 73.44 -26.93
CA GLY A 14 24.91 72.99 -28.08
C GLY A 14 25.63 73.05 -29.46
N PHE A 15 24.93 72.58 -30.51
CA PHE A 15 25.21 72.67 -31.97
C PHE A 15 26.28 71.77 -32.65
N ALA A 16 25.77 70.97 -33.61
CA ALA A 16 26.38 70.59 -34.91
C ALA A 16 27.60 69.61 -34.90
N TRP A 17 27.99 68.88 -35.96
CA TRP A 17 27.47 68.51 -37.31
C TRP A 17 28.36 67.34 -37.86
N VAL A 18 28.04 66.47 -38.82
CA VAL A 18 26.80 66.07 -39.56
C VAL A 18 27.08 64.75 -40.36
N LEU A 19 26.03 64.15 -40.95
CA LEU A 19 26.02 63.10 -42.01
C LEU A 19 26.46 61.66 -41.68
N THR A 20 25.55 60.71 -42.02
CA THR A 20 25.76 59.27 -42.35
C THR A 20 26.37 58.33 -41.28
N SER A 21 25.93 57.08 -41.13
CA SER A 21 24.90 56.29 -41.86
C SER A 21 24.44 55.08 -41.04
N LEU A 22 23.46 54.32 -41.59
CA LEU A 22 22.82 53.10 -41.06
C LEU A 22 21.73 53.33 -40.00
N ALA A 23 20.54 52.78 -40.26
CA ALA A 23 19.36 52.96 -39.42
C ALA A 23 19.24 51.83 -38.39
N MET A 24 19.51 52.15 -37.12
CA MET A 24 19.18 51.27 -35.99
C MET A 24 17.74 51.58 -35.53
N ALA A 25 16.83 50.63 -35.68
CA ALA A 25 15.47 50.71 -35.11
C ALA A 25 15.45 50.03 -33.72
N LEU A 26 14.75 50.62 -32.76
CA LEU A 26 14.84 50.23 -31.34
C LEU A 26 13.65 49.37 -30.88
N ALA A 27 13.94 48.12 -30.52
CA ALA A 27 13.26 47.31 -29.50
C ALA A 27 14.20 46.14 -29.12
N GLY A 28 14.26 45.64 -27.89
CA GLY A 28 13.68 46.17 -26.65
C GLY A 28 13.88 45.19 -25.48
N THR A 29 14.62 45.61 -24.45
CA THR A 29 14.68 45.02 -23.09
C THR A 29 14.74 43.49 -22.91
N GLY A 30 15.88 43.00 -22.43
CA GLY A 30 15.92 41.89 -21.46
C GLY A 30 16.18 40.50 -22.03
N CYS A 31 17.47 40.14 -22.17
CA CYS A 31 17.86 38.73 -22.14
C CYS A 31 17.74 38.23 -20.69
N GLY A 32 16.66 37.53 -20.38
CA GLY A 32 16.61 36.52 -19.33
C GLY A 32 16.52 35.15 -19.98
N ASP A 33 16.90 34.11 -19.25
CA ASP A 33 16.77 32.72 -19.68
C ASP A 33 15.29 32.41 -19.97
N GLU A 34 14.98 31.83 -21.13
CA GLU A 34 13.60 31.58 -21.57
C GLU A 34 13.03 30.26 -21.02
N CYS A 35 13.92 29.32 -20.67
CA CYS A 35 13.62 28.05 -20.05
C CYS A 35 14.81 27.57 -19.22
N VAL A 36 14.54 26.71 -18.23
CA VAL A 36 15.57 25.93 -17.51
C VAL A 36 15.46 24.43 -17.87
N ASP A 37 14.25 23.96 -18.18
CA ASP A 37 13.99 22.64 -18.75
C ASP A 37 12.83 22.66 -19.77
N ASP A 38 12.59 21.53 -20.45
CA ASP A 38 11.56 21.38 -21.49
C ASP A 38 10.14 21.73 -21.02
N PHE A 39 9.86 21.64 -19.72
CA PHE A 39 8.55 21.92 -19.15
C PHE A 39 8.25 23.43 -19.21
N ASP A 40 9.24 24.30 -19.09
CA ASP A 40 9.04 25.76 -19.22
C ASP A 40 8.55 26.16 -20.62
N CYS A 41 8.91 25.39 -21.66
CA CYS A 41 8.53 25.67 -23.04
C CYS A 41 7.06 25.40 -23.38
N ARG A 42 6.25 24.88 -22.44
CA ARG A 42 4.82 24.57 -22.65
C ARG A 42 3.99 25.79 -23.07
N ASP A 43 4.37 26.99 -22.64
CA ASP A 43 3.64 28.23 -22.91
C ASP A 43 3.87 28.80 -24.33
N LYS A 44 4.71 28.14 -25.14
CA LYS A 44 4.86 28.43 -26.58
C LYS A 44 3.63 28.03 -27.41
N GLY A 45 2.73 27.23 -26.84
CA GLY A 45 1.51 26.75 -27.49
C GLY A 45 1.70 25.40 -28.19
N GLY A 46 0.67 24.98 -28.93
CA GLY A 46 0.66 23.67 -29.60
C GLY A 46 1.71 23.57 -30.71
N ALA A 47 2.70 22.71 -30.54
CA ALA A 47 3.71 22.42 -31.54
C ALA A 47 3.10 21.80 -32.83
N PRO A 48 3.74 21.98 -34.01
CA PRO A 48 3.33 21.33 -35.24
C PRO A 48 3.32 19.80 -35.11
N SER A 49 2.45 19.12 -35.87
CA SER A 49 2.35 17.66 -35.85
C SER A 49 3.70 17.00 -36.19
N GLY A 50 4.15 16.09 -35.31
CA GLY A 50 5.46 15.43 -35.41
C GLY A 50 6.63 16.20 -34.78
N GLN A 51 6.37 17.31 -34.06
CA GLN A 51 7.39 18.10 -33.34
C GLN A 51 6.97 18.35 -31.89
N HIS A 52 7.94 18.72 -31.04
CA HIS A 52 7.73 19.25 -29.69
C HIS A 52 8.68 20.42 -29.43
N TYR A 53 8.41 21.21 -28.39
CA TYR A 53 9.36 22.23 -27.93
C TYR A 53 10.35 21.63 -26.93
N THR A 54 11.63 22.00 -27.03
CA THR A 54 12.75 21.53 -26.19
C THR A 54 13.53 22.76 -25.71
N CYS A 55 14.05 22.72 -24.48
CA CYS A 55 14.93 23.76 -23.96
C CYS A 55 16.38 23.51 -24.42
N VAL A 56 16.89 24.39 -25.29
CA VAL A 56 18.24 24.33 -25.86
C VAL A 56 18.96 25.65 -25.58
N GLU A 57 20.08 25.59 -24.86
CA GLU A 57 20.86 26.77 -24.42
C GLU A 57 19.97 27.90 -23.86
N ASN A 58 19.07 27.52 -22.94
CA ASN A 58 18.11 28.39 -22.26
C ASN A 58 17.10 29.10 -23.21
N THR A 59 16.87 28.55 -24.40
CA THR A 59 15.91 29.01 -25.41
C THR A 59 14.98 27.86 -25.84
N CYS A 60 13.70 28.13 -26.10
CA CYS A 60 12.75 27.08 -26.49
C CYS A 60 12.71 26.86 -28.01
N GLU A 61 13.36 25.80 -28.49
CA GLU A 61 13.44 25.44 -29.91
C GLU A 61 12.49 24.29 -30.29
N LEU A 62 12.24 24.10 -31.59
CA LEU A 62 11.37 23.03 -32.13
C LEU A 62 12.17 21.80 -32.56
N THR A 63 11.92 20.67 -31.89
CA THR A 63 12.57 19.38 -32.15
C THR A 63 11.62 18.41 -32.84
N SER A 64 12.11 17.69 -33.84
CA SER A 64 11.35 16.66 -34.56
C SER A 64 11.31 15.33 -33.82
N ASN A 65 10.15 14.68 -33.80
CA ASN A 65 9.99 13.35 -33.20
C ASN A 65 10.63 12.27 -34.09
N SER A 66 11.91 11.97 -33.88
CA SER A 66 12.60 10.89 -34.58
C SER A 66 12.11 9.52 -34.08
N VAL A 67 11.37 8.81 -34.91
CA VAL A 67 11.13 7.36 -34.72
C VAL A 67 12.47 6.63 -34.92
N PRO A 68 12.89 5.73 -34.01
CA PRO A 68 14.06 4.90 -34.24
C PRO A 68 13.77 3.91 -35.38
N ASP A 69 14.50 4.04 -36.48
CA ASP A 69 14.38 3.14 -37.63
C ASP A 69 14.91 1.74 -37.29
N ALA A 70 14.33 0.71 -37.91
CA ALA A 70 14.63 -0.69 -37.64
C ALA A 70 15.93 -1.09 -38.35
N GLY A 71 17.07 -0.85 -37.69
CA GLY A 71 18.40 -1.09 -38.23
C GLY A 71 18.61 -2.51 -38.77
N THR A 72 18.79 -2.60 -40.09
CA THR A 72 19.36 -3.77 -40.77
C THR A 72 20.90 -3.73 -40.71
N GLU A 73 21.55 -4.65 -41.42
CA GLU A 73 22.99 -4.94 -41.42
C GLU A 73 23.48 -5.61 -40.11
N THR A 74 24.28 -6.67 -40.14
CA THR A 74 25.16 -7.17 -41.21
C THR A 74 25.22 -8.71 -41.23
N ASP A 75 25.26 -9.31 -42.42
CA ASP A 75 25.69 -10.71 -42.62
C ASP A 75 27.05 -10.77 -43.34
N ALA A 76 27.99 -11.57 -42.80
CA ALA A 76 29.20 -12.04 -43.47
C ALA A 76 29.93 -13.11 -42.60
N GLY A 77 29.77 -14.41 -42.90
CA GLY A 77 30.37 -15.47 -42.05
C GLY A 77 30.42 -16.90 -42.58
N THR A 78 30.65 -17.14 -43.87
CA THR A 78 30.59 -18.49 -44.47
C THR A 78 31.76 -19.43 -44.12
N SER A 79 31.46 -20.59 -43.55
CA SER A 79 32.19 -21.87 -43.73
C SER A 79 31.42 -23.00 -43.05
N THR A 80 31.37 -24.28 -43.45
CA THR A 80 31.73 -25.09 -44.63
C THR A 80 31.34 -26.51 -44.21
N ASP A 81 30.75 -27.32 -45.09
CA ASP A 81 30.30 -28.70 -44.76
C ASP A 81 31.36 -29.78 -45.09
N ALA A 82 31.45 -30.83 -44.25
CA ALA A 82 31.98 -32.18 -44.51
C ALA A 82 32.18 -32.98 -43.21
N GLY A 83 31.69 -34.23 -43.10
CA GLY A 83 31.97 -35.05 -41.88
C GLY A 83 31.32 -36.44 -41.73
N THR A 84 31.16 -37.24 -42.80
CA THR A 84 30.48 -38.55 -42.74
C THR A 84 31.31 -39.69 -42.11
N THR A 85 30.68 -40.53 -41.28
CA THR A 85 30.96 -41.99 -41.16
C THR A 85 29.65 -42.77 -40.91
N THR A 86 29.62 -44.07 -41.24
CA THR A 86 28.38 -44.88 -41.35
C THR A 86 28.59 -46.33 -40.90
N ASP A 87 27.57 -46.88 -40.23
CA ASP A 87 27.20 -48.28 -39.97
C ASP A 87 28.20 -49.34 -39.46
N ALA A 88 27.72 -50.15 -38.49
CA ALA A 88 27.58 -51.60 -38.66
C ALA A 88 26.66 -52.29 -37.60
N GLY A 89 25.38 -52.54 -37.96
CA GLY A 89 24.62 -53.77 -37.61
C GLY A 89 24.15 -54.06 -36.16
N THR A 90 23.14 -54.92 -35.90
CA THR A 90 22.11 -55.59 -36.75
C THR A 90 20.92 -56.10 -35.87
N THR A 91 19.67 -55.95 -36.33
CA THR A 91 18.44 -56.81 -36.12
C THR A 91 18.15 -57.43 -34.73
N THR A 92 16.94 -57.34 -34.15
CA THR A 92 15.70 -58.10 -34.54
C THR A 92 14.47 -57.67 -33.70
N ASP A 93 13.25 -57.92 -34.17
CA ASP A 93 11.93 -57.58 -33.58
C ASP A 93 11.55 -58.26 -32.24
N ALA A 94 10.62 -57.63 -31.50
CA ALA A 94 9.25 -58.15 -31.20
C ALA A 94 8.46 -57.23 -30.22
N GLY A 95 7.13 -57.06 -30.41
CA GLY A 95 6.25 -56.45 -29.39
C GLY A 95 5.01 -55.71 -29.93
N THR A 96 3.89 -56.41 -30.11
CA THR A 96 2.64 -55.90 -30.74
C THR A 96 1.82 -54.89 -29.93
N THR A 97 1.09 -54.05 -30.65
CA THR A 97 -0.04 -53.18 -30.23
C THR A 97 -1.20 -53.89 -29.54
N SER A 98 -1.96 -53.18 -28.70
CA SER A 98 -3.44 -53.12 -28.80
C SER A 98 -4.01 -51.93 -28.01
N ASP A 99 -5.17 -51.44 -28.46
CA ASP A 99 -5.93 -50.32 -27.89
C ASP A 99 -6.95 -50.73 -26.79
N ALA A 100 -7.61 -49.71 -26.25
CA ALA A 100 -8.58 -49.70 -25.15
C ALA A 100 -9.71 -50.76 -25.16
N GLY A 101 -10.16 -51.12 -23.94
CA GLY A 101 -11.40 -51.87 -23.73
C GLY A 101 -11.87 -51.85 -22.27
N THR A 102 -13.03 -51.23 -22.00
CA THR A 102 -13.67 -51.20 -20.67
C THR A 102 -14.68 -52.33 -20.50
N SER A 103 -14.55 -53.11 -19.42
CA SER A 103 -15.70 -53.72 -18.73
C SER A 103 -15.36 -54.07 -17.28
N THR A 104 -16.18 -53.59 -16.35
CA THR A 104 -16.26 -54.12 -14.99
C THR A 104 -17.14 -55.37 -15.01
N ASP A 105 -16.83 -56.37 -14.19
CA ASP A 105 -17.78 -57.42 -13.83
C ASP A 105 -17.69 -57.70 -12.33
N ALA A 106 -18.83 -57.85 -11.66
CA ALA A 106 -18.94 -57.92 -10.20
C ALA A 106 -20.08 -58.86 -9.77
N GLY A 107 -19.73 -59.95 -9.08
CA GLY A 107 -20.68 -61.01 -8.74
C GLY A 107 -21.60 -60.70 -7.56
N THR A 108 -22.92 -60.78 -7.83
CA THR A 108 -23.95 -61.52 -7.04
C THR A 108 -23.80 -61.54 -5.50
N THR A 109 -24.70 -60.95 -4.71
CA THR A 109 -26.11 -61.38 -4.42
C THR A 109 -26.82 -60.24 -3.60
N THR A 110 -28.10 -60.24 -3.19
CA THR A 110 -29.13 -61.28 -2.94
C THR A 110 -30.55 -60.72 -3.14
N ASP A 111 -31.56 -61.59 -3.27
CA ASP A 111 -33.00 -61.30 -3.34
C ASP A 111 -33.67 -60.71 -2.08
N ALA A 112 -34.76 -59.94 -2.29
CA ALA A 112 -36.10 -60.26 -1.77
C ALA A 112 -37.23 -59.28 -2.22
N GLY A 113 -38.22 -59.76 -2.99
CA GLY A 113 -39.64 -59.32 -2.84
C GLY A 113 -40.35 -58.50 -3.95
N THR A 114 -41.09 -59.19 -4.83
CA THR A 114 -42.55 -59.02 -5.16
C THR A 114 -43.25 -57.64 -5.09
N THR A 115 -44.14 -57.19 -6.00
CA THR A 115 -44.73 -57.76 -7.25
C THR A 115 -45.51 -56.70 -8.07
N ASP A 116 -45.18 -56.57 -9.37
CA ASP A 116 -46.01 -56.34 -10.59
C ASP A 116 -47.10 -55.23 -10.77
N ALA A 117 -47.31 -54.91 -12.06
CA ALA A 117 -48.52 -54.43 -12.77
C ALA A 117 -48.75 -52.92 -13.04
N GLY A 118 -48.83 -52.55 -14.34
CA GLY A 118 -49.54 -51.34 -14.81
C GLY A 118 -48.93 -50.57 -16.00
N THR A 119 -49.13 -51.01 -17.25
CA THR A 119 -48.79 -50.24 -18.47
C THR A 119 -50.02 -49.58 -19.11
N THR A 120 -49.82 -48.44 -19.79
CA THR A 120 -50.65 -47.95 -20.91
C THR A 120 -49.94 -46.84 -21.71
N THR A 121 -50.41 -46.56 -22.93
CA THR A 121 -49.69 -45.77 -23.95
C THR A 121 -50.66 -44.95 -24.84
N ASP A 122 -50.20 -43.77 -25.29
CA ASP A 122 -50.67 -42.89 -26.38
C ASP A 122 -52.15 -42.51 -26.58
N ALA A 123 -52.37 -41.21 -26.88
CA ALA A 123 -53.03 -40.74 -28.12
C ALA A 123 -53.00 -39.21 -28.27
N GLY A 124 -52.74 -38.69 -29.49
CA GLY A 124 -52.96 -37.27 -29.84
C GLY A 124 -52.06 -36.76 -30.98
N THR A 125 -52.61 -36.59 -32.19
CA THR A 125 -51.86 -36.21 -33.42
C THR A 125 -52.62 -35.22 -34.31
N THR A 126 -51.96 -34.73 -35.38
CA THR A 126 -52.44 -33.85 -36.49
C THR A 126 -52.52 -32.35 -36.14
N THR A 127 -52.33 -31.39 -37.07
CA THR A 127 -52.48 -31.41 -38.55
C THR A 127 -51.42 -30.55 -39.28
N ASP A 128 -51.11 -30.91 -40.55
CA ASP A 128 -50.20 -30.20 -41.49
C ASP A 128 -50.95 -29.40 -42.58
N ALA A 129 -50.42 -28.23 -42.97
CA ALA A 129 -50.57 -27.53 -44.27
C ALA A 129 -49.80 -26.18 -44.22
N GLY A 130 -49.20 -25.62 -45.29
CA GLY A 130 -49.10 -26.03 -46.70
C GLY A 130 -48.01 -25.21 -47.44
N THR A 131 -47.91 -25.33 -48.77
CA THR A 131 -46.66 -25.04 -49.54
C THR A 131 -46.58 -23.70 -50.30
N THR A 132 -45.33 -23.18 -50.40
CA THR A 132 -44.70 -22.43 -51.52
C THR A 132 -45.30 -21.12 -52.07
N SER A 133 -44.42 -20.11 -52.22
CA SER A 133 -44.27 -19.33 -53.46
C SER A 133 -42.81 -18.86 -53.62
N ASP A 134 -42.43 -18.38 -54.81
CA ASP A 134 -41.03 -18.26 -55.28
C ASP A 134 -40.54 -16.78 -55.41
N ALA A 135 -39.27 -16.60 -55.76
CA ALA A 135 -38.52 -15.34 -55.68
C ALA A 135 -38.91 -14.25 -56.71
N GLY A 136 -38.63 -12.98 -56.38
CA GLY A 136 -38.82 -11.86 -57.32
C GLY A 136 -38.22 -10.50 -56.92
N THR A 137 -37.31 -10.00 -57.75
CA THR A 137 -36.87 -8.58 -57.91
C THR A 137 -36.01 -7.91 -56.82
N VAL A 138 -35.22 -6.92 -57.25
CA VAL A 138 -34.20 -6.19 -56.47
C VAL A 138 -34.24 -4.68 -56.81
N THR A 139 -34.60 -3.82 -55.86
CA THR A 139 -34.40 -2.34 -55.77
C THR A 139 -35.19 -1.82 -54.55
N ASP A 140 -34.86 -0.73 -53.87
CA ASP A 140 -33.69 0.18 -53.97
C ASP A 140 -33.29 0.66 -52.55
N ALA A 141 -32.25 1.49 -52.42
CA ALA A 141 -31.70 1.94 -51.14
C ALA A 141 -32.69 2.69 -50.23
N GLY A 142 -32.67 2.36 -48.93
CA GLY A 142 -33.53 2.96 -47.91
C GLY A 142 -32.81 3.12 -46.57
N THR A 143 -31.99 4.17 -46.46
CA THR A 143 -31.40 4.73 -45.22
C THR A 143 -30.88 3.74 -44.16
N GLU A 144 -29.55 3.70 -44.03
CA GLU A 144 -28.85 3.30 -42.78
C GLU A 144 -29.63 3.82 -41.56
N THR A 145 -29.99 2.93 -40.64
CA THR A 145 -30.51 3.36 -39.33
C THR A 145 -29.32 3.88 -38.54
N ASP A 146 -29.33 5.18 -38.28
CA ASP A 146 -28.24 5.93 -37.65
C ASP A 146 -27.64 5.14 -36.48
N ALA A 147 -26.33 4.89 -36.54
CA ALA A 147 -25.65 3.90 -35.71
C ALA A 147 -25.70 4.36 -34.24
N GLY A 148 -26.70 3.86 -33.52
CA GLY A 148 -27.18 4.44 -32.27
C GLY A 148 -26.06 4.72 -31.29
N THR A 149 -25.88 6.02 -30.99
CA THR A 149 -24.97 6.61 -29.98
C THR A 149 -24.13 5.57 -29.26
N GLY A 150 -22.93 5.30 -29.78
CA GLY A 150 -22.01 4.33 -29.21
C GLY A 150 -21.92 4.54 -27.70
N THR A 151 -22.26 3.50 -26.93
CA THR A 151 -22.36 3.59 -25.47
C THR A 151 -21.10 4.20 -24.92
N ASP A 152 -21.24 5.36 -24.28
CA ASP A 152 -20.16 6.02 -23.57
C ASP A 152 -19.44 4.98 -22.71
N ALA A 153 -18.13 4.86 -22.90
CA ALA A 153 -17.30 3.90 -22.19
C ALA A 153 -17.10 4.45 -20.78
N GLY A 154 -18.17 4.28 -19.98
CA GLY A 154 -18.56 5.21 -18.93
C GLY A 154 -17.39 5.80 -18.16
N THR A 155 -17.19 7.11 -18.32
CA THR A 155 -16.06 7.86 -17.75
C THR A 155 -15.79 7.44 -16.32
N ASP A 156 -14.53 7.10 -16.01
CA ASP A 156 -14.15 6.68 -14.66
C ASP A 156 -14.67 7.70 -13.63
N PRO A 157 -15.52 7.30 -12.67
CA PRO A 157 -16.03 8.22 -11.66
C PRO A 157 -14.89 8.89 -10.89
N CYS A 158 -13.72 8.25 -10.79
CA CYS A 158 -12.53 8.80 -10.17
C CYS A 158 -11.86 9.91 -11.00
N GLU A 159 -12.06 9.99 -12.32
CA GLU A 159 -11.61 11.14 -13.11
C GLU A 159 -12.40 12.41 -12.78
N SER A 160 -13.73 12.28 -12.61
CA SER A 160 -14.66 13.40 -12.43
C SER A 160 -15.01 13.74 -10.97
N ALA A 161 -14.66 12.88 -10.00
CA ALA A 161 -14.89 13.13 -8.57
C ALA A 161 -14.18 14.41 -8.06
N THR A 162 -14.66 14.94 -6.93
CA THR A 162 -14.13 16.17 -6.30
C THR A 162 -13.02 15.83 -5.30
N TYR A 163 -11.82 16.39 -5.50
CA TYR A 163 -10.63 16.08 -4.70
C TYR A 163 -10.14 17.25 -3.83
N ASP A 164 -10.16 17.07 -2.51
CA ASP A 164 -9.34 17.85 -1.58
C ASP A 164 -7.84 17.62 -1.88
N PRO A 165 -6.98 18.65 -1.83
CA PRO A 165 -5.55 18.52 -2.16
C PRO A 165 -4.76 17.63 -1.17
N LYS A 166 -5.29 17.37 0.04
CA LYS A 166 -4.67 16.48 1.03
C LYS A 166 -5.40 15.13 1.06
N LEU A 167 -6.72 15.14 1.25
CA LEU A 167 -7.53 13.96 1.52
C LEU A 167 -8.09 13.25 0.29
N GLY A 168 -7.93 13.84 -0.90
CA GLY A 168 -8.55 13.31 -2.11
C GLY A 168 -10.07 13.34 -2.00
N THR A 169 -10.73 12.21 -2.23
CA THR A 169 -12.19 12.06 -2.09
C THR A 169 -12.64 11.74 -0.65
N LEU A 170 -11.71 11.45 0.28
CA LEU A 170 -12.05 11.09 1.67
C LEU A 170 -12.66 12.29 2.44
N GLN A 171 -13.86 12.11 2.99
CA GLN A 171 -14.56 13.16 3.73
C GLN A 171 -14.13 13.22 5.20
N LEU A 172 -13.46 14.31 5.59
CA LEU A 172 -13.13 14.63 6.97
C LEU A 172 -14.40 14.88 7.80
N GLN A 173 -14.46 14.24 8.97
CA GLN A 173 -15.62 14.30 9.85
C GLN A 173 -15.49 15.38 10.94
N THR A 174 -16.63 15.76 11.53
CA THR A 174 -16.68 16.82 12.54
C THR A 174 -15.89 16.46 13.80
N GLY A 175 -15.16 17.46 14.33
CA GLY A 175 -14.24 17.25 15.45
C GLY A 175 -12.80 16.90 15.07
N PHE A 176 -12.46 16.91 13.77
CA PHE A 176 -11.09 16.73 13.29
C PHE A 176 -10.66 17.84 12.31
N VAL A 177 -9.34 18.00 12.14
CA VAL A 177 -8.70 18.95 11.21
C VAL A 177 -7.59 18.24 10.42
N ALA A 178 -7.56 18.43 9.09
CA ALA A 178 -6.43 18.01 8.26
C ALA A 178 -5.33 19.09 8.29
N GLY A 179 -4.32 18.85 9.12
CA GLY A 179 -3.14 19.71 9.37
C GLY A 179 -2.14 19.70 8.21
N GLU A 180 -0.85 19.48 8.47
CA GLU A 180 0.13 19.40 7.39
C GLU A 180 -0.08 18.14 6.52
N SER A 181 0.43 18.19 5.29
CA SER A 181 0.50 17.05 4.38
C SER A 181 1.82 17.07 3.62
N ALA A 182 2.42 15.91 3.40
CA ALA A 182 3.71 15.76 2.75
C ALA A 182 3.69 14.59 1.74
N PRO A 183 4.37 14.70 0.58
CA PRO A 183 4.45 13.59 -0.37
C PRO A 183 5.14 12.38 0.26
N LEU A 184 4.67 11.18 -0.08
CA LEU A 184 5.30 9.93 0.34
C LEU A 184 5.87 9.23 -0.90
N PRO A 185 7.19 8.96 -0.97
CA PRO A 185 7.76 8.23 -2.09
C PRO A 185 7.06 6.88 -2.29
N SER A 186 6.68 6.54 -3.52
CA SER A 186 5.87 5.34 -3.83
C SER A 186 6.54 4.00 -3.50
N SER A 187 7.85 4.01 -3.24
CA SER A 187 8.62 2.87 -2.74
C SER A 187 8.57 2.69 -1.21
N SER A 188 7.94 3.61 -0.48
CA SER A 188 7.80 3.57 0.98
C SER A 188 6.72 2.56 1.40
N GLY A 189 7.10 1.59 2.22
CA GLY A 189 6.18 0.69 2.91
C GLY A 189 5.64 1.32 4.20
N PRO A 190 5.53 0.55 5.30
CA PRO A 190 5.06 1.10 6.59
C PRO A 190 5.96 2.25 7.07
N VAL A 191 5.36 3.24 7.72
CA VAL A 191 6.03 4.45 8.22
C VAL A 191 6.01 4.44 9.75
N GLY A 192 7.15 4.72 10.37
CA GLY A 192 7.33 4.90 11.81
C GLY A 192 7.74 6.33 12.14
N VAL A 193 7.35 6.80 13.33
CA VAL A 193 7.50 8.21 13.77
C VAL A 193 8.05 8.25 15.19
N THR A 194 9.16 8.97 15.42
CA THR A 194 9.72 9.11 16.77
C THR A 194 8.80 9.90 17.71
N PRO A 195 8.90 9.72 19.04
CA PRO A 195 8.34 10.66 20.01
C PRO A 195 8.74 12.11 19.70
N GLY A 196 7.81 13.06 19.94
CA GLY A 196 8.00 14.48 19.66
C GLY A 196 8.90 15.20 20.69
N PRO A 197 9.10 16.53 20.56
CA PRO A 197 8.39 17.43 19.65
C PRO A 197 8.92 17.46 18.20
N THR A 198 10.13 16.95 17.97
CA THR A 198 10.71 16.80 16.62
C THR A 198 10.47 15.37 16.15
N TYR A 199 9.60 15.20 15.16
CA TYR A 199 9.20 13.90 14.64
C TYR A 199 10.11 13.48 13.48
N SER A 200 11.07 12.59 13.74
CA SER A 200 11.82 11.91 12.69
C SER A 200 10.98 10.75 12.14
N LEU A 201 10.96 10.59 10.82
CA LEU A 201 10.22 9.53 10.15
C LEU A 201 11.17 8.48 9.57
N TYR A 202 10.72 7.22 9.60
CA TYR A 202 11.42 6.08 9.01
C TYR A 202 10.43 5.26 8.17
N THR A 203 10.93 4.56 7.15
CA THR A 203 10.15 3.59 6.38
C THR A 203 11.00 2.39 5.97
N VAL A 204 10.36 1.26 5.69
CA VAL A 204 11.02 0.15 4.97
C VAL A 204 10.73 0.29 3.48
N VAL A 205 11.78 0.13 2.67
CA VAL A 205 11.70 0.00 1.21
C VAL A 205 12.01 -1.45 0.82
N SER A 206 11.29 -1.96 -0.18
CA SER A 206 11.29 -3.37 -0.58
C SER A 206 11.32 -3.50 -2.10
N GLU A 207 12.37 -4.08 -2.67
CA GLU A 207 12.39 -4.47 -4.09
C GLU A 207 11.74 -5.85 -4.25
N GLY A 208 10.39 -5.86 -4.24
CA GLY A 208 9.59 -7.08 -4.25
C GLY A 208 9.83 -7.96 -3.01
N TYR A 209 9.68 -9.27 -3.15
CA TYR A 209 9.89 -10.24 -2.07
C TYR A 209 11.36 -10.69 -1.90
N SER A 210 12.17 -10.59 -2.95
CA SER A 210 13.61 -10.92 -2.94
C SER A 210 14.46 -9.84 -2.27
N GLY A 211 13.97 -8.59 -2.28
CA GLY A 211 14.72 -7.43 -1.81
C GLY A 211 15.71 -6.90 -2.85
N PRO A 212 16.54 -5.90 -2.47
CA PRO A 212 16.86 -5.48 -1.11
C PRO A 212 15.66 -5.03 -0.23
N HIS A 213 15.78 -5.34 1.06
CA HIS A 213 14.82 -5.03 2.12
C HIS A 213 15.52 -4.12 3.14
N ALA A 214 15.23 -2.83 3.17
CA ALA A 214 16.01 -1.90 3.97
C ALA A 214 15.20 -0.76 4.61
N LEU A 215 15.60 -0.39 5.84
CA LEU A 215 15.09 0.75 6.58
C LEU A 215 15.77 2.04 6.07
N TYR A 216 14.97 3.05 5.76
CA TYR A 216 15.43 4.38 5.35
C TYR A 216 14.90 5.46 6.29
N SER A 217 15.64 6.57 6.38
CA SER A 217 15.09 7.82 6.90
C SER A 217 14.15 8.44 5.87
N LEU A 218 13.05 9.02 6.33
CA LEU A 218 12.16 9.88 5.56
C LEU A 218 12.33 11.37 5.90
N GLY A 219 13.32 11.74 6.73
CA GLY A 219 13.52 13.11 7.21
C GLY A 219 12.72 13.42 8.48
N THR A 220 12.23 14.65 8.61
CA THR A 220 11.50 15.13 9.79
C THR A 220 10.19 15.81 9.40
N TRP A 221 9.10 15.53 10.11
CA TRP A 221 7.77 16.06 9.75
C TRP A 221 7.73 17.61 9.74
N PRO A 222 7.15 18.27 8.72
CA PRO A 222 6.50 17.74 7.51
C PRO A 222 7.42 17.67 6.27
N GLN A 223 8.74 17.78 6.42
CA GLN A 223 9.71 17.68 5.33
C GLN A 223 10.06 16.21 5.04
N VAL A 224 9.19 15.54 4.29
CA VAL A 224 9.31 14.12 3.94
C VAL A 224 10.09 13.93 2.64
N SER A 225 11.17 13.16 2.69
CA SER A 225 11.98 12.77 1.52
C SER A 225 12.78 11.51 1.83
N LEU A 226 12.89 10.56 0.88
CA LEU A 226 13.67 9.34 1.08
C LEU A 226 15.16 9.65 1.20
N GLY A 227 15.81 9.15 2.25
CA GLY A 227 17.26 9.26 2.40
C GLY A 227 18.01 8.50 1.31
N ALA A 228 19.12 9.07 0.82
CA ALA A 228 19.88 8.52 -0.30
C ALA A 228 20.65 7.20 0.00
N MET A 229 20.64 6.72 1.24
CA MET A 229 21.32 5.50 1.69
C MET A 229 20.47 4.76 2.73
N PRO A 230 20.46 3.41 2.72
CA PRO A 230 19.79 2.63 3.75
C PRO A 230 20.50 2.78 5.10
N LEU A 231 19.71 2.79 6.18
CA LEU A 231 20.19 2.83 7.56
C LEU A 231 20.49 1.44 8.10
N PHE A 232 19.68 0.45 7.70
CA PHE A 232 19.68 -0.90 8.24
C PHE A 232 19.06 -1.87 7.23
N ASP A 233 19.66 -3.05 7.07
CA ASP A 233 19.13 -4.14 6.26
C ASP A 233 18.11 -4.92 7.11
N VAL A 234 16.85 -5.00 6.65
CA VAL A 234 15.75 -5.58 7.44
C VAL A 234 15.86 -7.10 7.52
N ALA A 235 16.50 -7.75 6.54
CA ALA A 235 16.73 -9.18 6.54
C ALA A 235 17.86 -9.54 7.52
N ALA A 236 17.66 -10.54 8.38
CA ALA A 236 18.77 -11.05 9.20
C ALA A 236 19.84 -11.69 8.28
N PRO A 237 21.15 -11.64 8.62
CA PRO A 237 22.21 -12.12 7.73
C PRO A 237 22.08 -13.56 7.23
N ALA A 238 21.39 -14.44 7.97
CA ALA A 238 21.12 -15.82 7.58
C ALA A 238 20.06 -15.95 6.46
N ASP A 239 19.23 -14.94 6.25
CA ASP A 239 18.09 -14.96 5.32
C ASP A 239 18.33 -14.15 4.03
N ARG A 240 19.52 -13.55 3.85
CA ARG A 240 19.88 -12.72 2.68
C ARG A 240 20.28 -13.53 1.44
N SER A 241 19.69 -14.71 1.26
CA SER A 241 19.87 -15.48 0.02
C SER A 241 19.12 -14.77 -1.12
N PRO A 242 19.67 -14.66 -2.34
CA PRO A 242 18.91 -14.20 -3.51
C PRO A 242 17.68 -15.06 -3.84
N SER A 243 17.58 -16.27 -3.27
CA SER A 243 16.41 -17.16 -3.35
C SER A 243 15.43 -17.04 -2.18
N ALA A 244 15.69 -16.17 -1.21
CA ALA A 244 14.79 -15.97 -0.06
C ALA A 244 13.59 -15.11 -0.46
N VAL A 245 12.40 -15.60 -0.14
CA VAL A 245 11.13 -14.87 -0.30
C VAL A 245 10.72 -14.37 1.07
N LEU A 246 10.91 -13.06 1.31
CA LEU A 246 10.57 -12.42 2.59
C LEU A 246 9.27 -11.63 2.45
N PHE A 247 8.40 -11.73 3.45
CA PHE A 247 7.18 -10.95 3.57
C PHE A 247 7.37 -9.96 4.71
N LEU A 248 7.54 -8.68 4.38
CA LEU A 248 7.74 -7.63 5.39
C LEU A 248 6.54 -7.50 6.33
N SER A 249 6.82 -7.31 7.61
CA SER A 249 5.82 -6.98 8.62
C SER A 249 5.27 -5.57 8.36
N SER A 250 3.97 -5.35 8.60
CA SER A 250 3.28 -4.10 8.26
C SER A 250 3.50 -2.95 9.28
N PHE A 251 4.63 -2.94 9.98
CA PHE A 251 4.93 -1.96 11.03
C PHE A 251 6.37 -1.41 10.95
N VAL A 252 6.52 -0.18 11.46
CA VAL A 252 7.81 0.41 11.84
C VAL A 252 7.57 1.16 13.15
N GLU A 253 8.01 0.59 14.27
CA GLU A 253 7.72 1.09 15.62
C GLU A 253 8.98 1.72 16.23
N THR A 254 8.87 2.73 17.09
CA THR A 254 10.07 3.36 17.69
C THR A 254 9.83 3.94 19.10
N ASP A 255 10.75 3.61 20.01
CA ASP A 255 10.80 4.16 21.38
C ASP A 255 11.59 5.48 21.46
N GLY A 256 11.99 6.04 20.32
CA GLY A 256 12.82 7.25 20.22
C GLY A 256 14.32 7.02 20.42
N GLN A 257 14.77 5.78 20.70
CA GLN A 257 16.19 5.38 20.70
C GLN A 257 16.46 4.31 19.65
N ARG A 258 15.47 3.46 19.38
CA ARG A 258 15.53 2.32 18.46
C ARG A 258 14.36 2.35 17.48
N VAL A 259 14.52 1.73 16.33
CA VAL A 259 13.46 1.45 15.37
C VAL A 259 13.31 -0.06 15.23
N LEU A 260 12.11 -0.57 15.50
CA LEU A 260 11.71 -1.95 15.31
C LEU A 260 11.04 -2.12 13.95
N THR A 261 11.49 -3.12 13.20
CA THR A 261 10.92 -3.57 11.94
C THR A 261 10.97 -5.10 11.89
N GLY A 262 10.38 -5.75 10.88
CA GLY A 262 10.38 -7.21 10.81
C GLY A 262 9.99 -7.77 9.45
N TYR A 263 10.17 -9.09 9.34
CA TYR A 263 9.71 -9.89 8.21
C TYR A 263 9.40 -11.33 8.67
N THR A 264 8.52 -11.98 7.92
CA THR A 264 8.27 -13.43 7.95
C THR A 264 8.76 -14.10 6.66
N LYS A 265 8.84 -15.42 6.66
CA LYS A 265 9.10 -16.28 5.50
C LYS A 265 7.96 -17.27 5.34
N SER A 266 7.82 -17.82 4.14
CA SER A 266 6.94 -18.97 3.91
C SER A 266 7.42 -20.19 4.72
N GLY A 267 6.46 -21.00 5.19
CA GLY A 267 6.71 -22.19 6.00
C GLY A 267 5.77 -22.29 7.21
N ALA A 268 5.78 -23.46 7.86
CA ALA A 268 4.95 -23.70 9.04
C ALA A 268 5.30 -22.73 10.17
N GLY A 269 4.31 -22.00 10.69
CA GLY A 269 4.50 -20.99 11.74
C GLY A 269 5.17 -19.69 11.28
N PHE A 270 5.22 -19.42 9.97
CA PHE A 270 5.75 -18.17 9.37
C PHE A 270 7.07 -17.69 10.01
N PRO A 271 8.15 -18.50 9.92
CA PRO A 271 9.41 -18.20 10.60
C PRO A 271 9.98 -16.86 10.15
N GLY A 272 10.29 -15.98 11.09
CA GLY A 272 10.64 -14.59 10.83
C GLY A 272 11.61 -14.02 11.87
N SER A 273 11.99 -12.77 11.69
CA SER A 273 12.76 -12.01 12.68
C SER A 273 12.24 -10.57 12.76
N VAL A 274 12.39 -9.96 13.94
CA VAL A 274 12.39 -8.51 14.07
C VAL A 274 13.83 -7.99 14.04
N GLY A 275 14.04 -6.89 13.33
CA GLY A 275 15.26 -6.10 13.40
C GLY A 275 15.07 -4.94 14.37
N VAL A 276 16.03 -4.74 15.26
CA VAL A 276 16.11 -3.58 16.17
C VAL A 276 17.29 -2.72 15.73
N TYR A 277 17.00 -1.66 15.00
CA TYR A 277 17.98 -0.64 14.61
C TYR A 277 18.20 0.33 15.78
N ASP A 278 19.44 0.55 16.20
CA ASP A 278 19.78 1.57 17.19
C ASP A 278 20.15 2.89 16.50
N ILE A 279 19.42 3.97 16.80
CA ILE A 279 19.51 5.25 16.09
C ILE A 279 20.82 5.98 16.43
N ALA A 280 21.31 5.83 17.67
CA ALA A 280 22.53 6.49 18.14
C ALA A 280 23.80 5.68 17.84
N THR A 281 23.68 4.35 17.87
CA THR A 281 24.79 3.41 17.68
C THR A 281 24.42 2.32 16.65
N PRO A 282 24.35 2.63 15.34
CA PRO A 282 23.93 1.67 14.31
C PRO A 282 24.66 0.31 14.34
N ALA A 283 25.91 0.26 14.76
CA ALA A 283 26.70 -0.98 14.92
C ALA A 283 26.26 -1.88 16.09
N SER A 284 25.38 -1.41 16.97
CA SER A 284 24.74 -2.17 18.04
C SER A 284 23.33 -2.68 17.68
N SER A 285 22.88 -2.42 16.44
CA SER A 285 21.63 -2.96 15.90
C SER A 285 21.66 -4.50 15.86
N THR A 286 20.53 -5.15 16.08
CA THR A 286 20.46 -6.62 16.21
C THR A 286 19.19 -7.20 15.59
N TYR A 287 19.13 -8.53 15.47
CA TYR A 287 17.97 -9.29 15.00
C TYR A 287 17.53 -10.26 16.09
N VAL A 288 16.22 -10.42 16.25
CA VAL A 288 15.61 -11.35 17.21
C VAL A 288 14.62 -12.24 16.48
N SER A 289 14.71 -13.56 16.68
CA SER A 289 13.76 -14.53 16.15
C SER A 289 12.34 -14.16 16.54
N ALA A 290 11.42 -14.07 15.57
CA ALA A 290 10.05 -13.62 15.80
C ALA A 290 9.09 -14.23 14.75
N PRO A 291 8.73 -15.52 14.85
CA PRO A 291 7.77 -16.16 13.96
C PRO A 291 6.39 -15.49 14.03
N SER A 292 5.71 -15.38 12.88
CA SER A 292 4.39 -14.74 12.75
C SER A 292 4.32 -13.30 13.29
N ASN A 293 5.40 -12.51 13.21
CA ASN A 293 5.46 -11.13 13.69
C ASN A 293 4.69 -10.15 12.77
N PHE A 294 3.36 -10.26 12.74
CA PHE A 294 2.50 -9.51 11.82
C PHE A 294 2.20 -8.08 12.29
N SER A 295 2.12 -7.81 13.59
CA SER A 295 1.99 -6.45 14.14
C SER A 295 2.82 -6.23 15.40
N ALA A 296 3.11 -4.96 15.71
CA ALA A 296 3.87 -4.55 16.89
C ALA A 296 3.34 -3.21 17.43
N GLY A 297 3.82 -2.80 18.60
CA GLY A 297 3.53 -1.49 19.18
C GLY A 297 4.44 -1.15 20.36
N VAL A 298 4.69 0.14 20.60
CA VAL A 298 5.60 0.59 21.68
C VAL A 298 4.87 0.83 23.00
N VAL A 299 5.41 0.27 24.09
CA VAL A 299 5.03 0.61 25.47
C VAL A 299 6.26 1.02 26.28
N PRO A 300 6.13 1.71 27.44
CA PRO A 300 7.28 2.11 28.24
C PRO A 300 8.18 0.91 28.61
N GLY A 301 9.41 0.89 28.08
CA GLY A 301 10.41 -0.14 28.34
C GLY A 301 10.28 -1.44 27.54
N ALA A 302 9.35 -1.54 26.57
CA ALA A 302 9.26 -2.71 25.70
C ALA A 302 8.62 -2.41 24.33
N PHE A 303 9.03 -3.17 23.31
CA PHE A 303 8.21 -3.37 22.13
C PHE A 303 7.26 -4.56 22.39
N LEU A 304 5.97 -4.41 22.12
CA LEU A 304 5.03 -5.51 22.02
C LEU A 304 5.07 -6.07 20.59
N ILE A 305 5.04 -7.39 20.44
CA ILE A 305 4.94 -8.10 19.15
C ILE A 305 3.79 -9.10 19.25
N ASN A 306 2.83 -9.00 18.32
CA ASN A 306 1.73 -9.95 18.17
C ASN A 306 2.12 -11.02 17.15
N GLY A 307 2.30 -12.26 17.59
CA GLY A 307 2.84 -13.32 16.74
C GLY A 307 2.94 -14.68 17.43
N GLY A 308 3.80 -15.56 16.93
CA GLY A 308 3.91 -16.96 17.35
C GLY A 308 5.01 -17.28 18.36
N GLY A 309 5.95 -16.33 18.57
CA GLY A 309 7.10 -16.49 19.44
C GLY A 309 8.02 -15.26 19.39
N LEU A 310 8.95 -15.17 20.33
CA LEU A 310 9.99 -14.13 20.38
C LEU A 310 11.25 -14.67 21.07
N ASP A 311 12.40 -14.52 20.42
CA ASP A 311 13.68 -15.13 20.82
C ASP A 311 13.54 -16.64 21.09
N THR A 312 13.76 -17.05 22.34
CA THR A 312 13.65 -18.41 22.87
C THR A 312 12.27 -18.70 23.49
N VAL A 313 11.40 -17.70 23.59
CA VAL A 313 10.05 -17.83 24.15
C VAL A 313 9.05 -18.15 23.03
N SER A 314 8.64 -19.41 22.94
CA SER A 314 7.62 -19.88 21.98
C SER A 314 6.45 -20.51 22.71
N ALA A 315 5.23 -20.01 22.44
CA ALA A 315 4.01 -20.39 23.14
C ALA A 315 2.74 -20.20 22.28
N GLY A 316 2.88 -20.36 20.96
CA GLY A 316 1.81 -20.17 19.97
C GLY A 316 1.44 -18.71 19.75
N LEU A 317 0.30 -18.45 19.12
CA LEU A 317 -0.21 -17.10 18.90
C LEU A 317 -0.47 -16.41 20.25
N ALA A 318 0.25 -15.31 20.49
CA ALA A 318 0.25 -14.57 21.74
C ALA A 318 0.85 -13.17 21.57
N ILE A 319 0.72 -12.35 22.61
CA ILE A 319 1.41 -11.06 22.71
C ILE A 319 2.71 -11.28 23.46
N TYR A 320 3.83 -11.04 22.77
CA TYR A 320 5.18 -11.09 23.30
C TYR A 320 5.69 -9.67 23.56
N ALA A 321 6.68 -9.54 24.45
CA ALA A 321 7.36 -8.29 24.70
C ALA A 321 8.87 -8.46 24.58
N LEU A 322 9.51 -7.61 23.77
CA LEU A 322 10.95 -7.42 23.76
C LEU A 322 11.27 -6.30 24.75
N LYS A 323 11.68 -6.64 25.97
CA LYS A 323 12.08 -5.66 26.99
C LYS A 323 13.38 -4.97 26.60
N THR A 324 13.39 -3.64 26.67
CA THR A 324 14.44 -2.78 26.13
C THR A 324 15.26 -2.05 27.20
N ASP A 325 15.11 -2.46 28.46
CA ASP A 325 15.77 -1.97 29.68
C ASP A 325 17.16 -2.62 29.94
N ALA A 326 17.51 -3.66 29.19
CA ALA A 326 18.79 -4.36 29.26
C ALA A 326 19.34 -4.66 27.85
N SER A 327 20.64 -4.95 27.77
CA SER A 327 21.30 -5.52 26.59
C SER A 327 22.12 -6.75 27.02
N PRO A 328 21.90 -7.94 26.42
CA PRO A 328 20.91 -8.25 25.40
C PRO A 328 19.45 -8.06 25.89
N PHE A 329 18.54 -7.84 24.94
CA PHE A 329 17.12 -7.69 25.23
C PHE A 329 16.53 -8.98 25.83
N THR A 330 15.49 -8.83 26.65
CA THR A 330 14.79 -9.98 27.26
C THR A 330 13.42 -10.17 26.61
N ALA A 331 13.17 -11.33 26.01
CA ALA A 331 11.86 -11.70 25.52
C ALA A 331 10.97 -12.25 26.65
N LEU A 332 9.68 -11.90 26.63
CA LEU A 332 8.63 -12.46 27.49
C LEU A 332 7.36 -12.75 26.67
N LYS A 333 6.53 -13.71 27.10
CA LYS A 333 5.10 -13.69 26.78
C LYS A 333 4.41 -12.80 27.82
N VAL A 334 3.61 -11.82 27.36
CA VAL A 334 2.92 -10.86 28.24
C VAL A 334 1.41 -10.87 28.08
N GLY A 335 0.88 -11.35 26.95
CA GLY A 335 -0.56 -11.52 26.75
C GLY A 335 -0.90 -12.88 26.16
N THR A 336 -1.98 -13.49 26.65
CA THR A 336 -2.58 -14.70 26.09
C THR A 336 -3.80 -14.33 25.26
N LEU A 337 -3.78 -14.69 23.97
CA LEU A 337 -4.90 -14.47 23.05
C LEU A 337 -6.03 -15.49 23.31
N PRO A 338 -7.28 -15.20 22.87
CA PRO A 338 -8.41 -16.10 23.07
C PRO A 338 -8.29 -17.44 22.32
N PRO A 339 -8.94 -18.53 22.77
CA PRO A 339 -8.87 -19.85 22.11
C PRO A 339 -9.32 -19.86 20.63
N GLU A 340 -10.24 -18.97 20.26
CA GLU A 340 -10.77 -18.78 18.90
C GLU A 340 -9.82 -18.04 17.93
N THR A 341 -8.57 -17.80 18.35
CA THR A 341 -7.55 -17.08 17.54
C THR A 341 -6.99 -17.94 16.42
N GLY A 342 -7.52 -17.76 15.20
CA GLY A 342 -6.96 -18.34 13.98
C GLY A 342 -5.72 -17.61 13.45
N GLY A 343 -5.56 -16.33 13.79
CA GLY A 343 -4.45 -15.50 13.28
C GLY A 343 -4.09 -14.29 14.15
N SER A 344 -2.84 -13.82 14.02
CA SER A 344 -2.39 -12.55 14.62
C SER A 344 -3.16 -11.38 14.02
N GLY A 345 -3.65 -10.48 14.86
CA GLY A 345 -4.31 -9.25 14.44
C GLY A 345 -3.40 -8.03 14.59
N PHE A 346 -4.02 -6.86 14.65
CA PHE A 346 -3.32 -5.58 14.76
C PHE A 346 -2.93 -5.25 16.21
N THR A 347 -1.90 -4.41 16.34
CA THR A 347 -1.43 -3.84 17.61
C THR A 347 -1.38 -2.34 17.43
N ALA A 348 -1.88 -1.58 18.42
CA ALA A 348 -1.81 -0.13 18.40
C ALA A 348 -1.82 0.41 19.84
N VAL A 349 -0.95 1.38 20.16
CA VAL A 349 -0.85 1.94 21.51
C VAL A 349 -1.23 3.43 21.51
N SER A 350 -2.05 3.80 22.48
CA SER A 350 -2.54 5.17 22.69
C SER A 350 -1.63 5.97 23.62
N THR A 351 -1.72 7.31 23.61
CA THR A 351 -0.83 8.18 24.40
C THR A 351 -1.04 8.07 25.91
N ASN A 352 -2.16 7.52 26.37
CA ASN A 352 -2.39 7.18 27.79
C ASN A 352 -2.11 5.70 28.11
N GLY A 353 -1.38 5.00 27.24
CA GLY A 353 -0.77 3.70 27.51
C GLY A 353 -1.70 2.49 27.35
N VAL A 354 -2.95 2.68 26.89
CA VAL A 354 -3.83 1.57 26.52
C VAL A 354 -3.35 0.98 25.20
N ALA A 355 -3.09 -0.32 25.18
CA ALA A 355 -2.80 -1.07 23.96
C ALA A 355 -4.06 -1.75 23.45
N VAL A 356 -4.41 -1.51 22.19
CA VAL A 356 -5.35 -2.35 21.44
C VAL A 356 -4.58 -3.54 20.92
N LEU A 357 -5.02 -4.73 21.31
CA LEU A 357 -4.42 -6.02 20.96
C LEU A 357 -5.48 -6.85 20.25
N GLY A 358 -5.26 -7.12 18.97
CA GLY A 358 -6.21 -7.79 18.09
C GLY A 358 -5.82 -9.20 17.69
N TYR A 359 -6.80 -9.93 17.17
CA TYR A 359 -6.68 -11.29 16.65
C TYR A 359 -7.70 -11.48 15.52
N TYR A 360 -7.43 -12.41 14.61
CA TYR A 360 -8.46 -12.95 13.73
C TYR A 360 -9.21 -14.06 14.48
N SER A 361 -10.54 -13.94 14.57
CA SER A 361 -11.42 -14.91 15.23
C SER A 361 -11.98 -15.90 14.22
N ASP A 362 -11.73 -17.19 14.42
CA ASP A 362 -12.31 -18.27 13.62
C ASP A 362 -13.81 -18.49 13.91
N ASP A 363 -14.31 -17.99 15.05
CA ASP A 363 -15.74 -18.02 15.41
C ASP A 363 -16.55 -16.94 14.66
N THR A 364 -15.96 -15.76 14.46
CA THR A 364 -16.65 -14.60 13.84
C THR A 364 -16.19 -14.27 12.42
N PHE A 365 -15.13 -14.94 11.94
CA PHE A 365 -14.44 -14.72 10.66
C PHE A 365 -14.01 -13.25 10.46
N ARG A 366 -13.62 -12.58 11.54
CA ARG A 366 -13.31 -11.15 11.58
C ARG A 366 -12.06 -10.86 12.40
N ASN A 367 -11.41 -9.75 12.07
CA ASN A 367 -10.46 -9.10 12.97
C ASN A 367 -11.22 -8.48 14.16
N GLU A 368 -10.84 -8.84 15.38
CA GLU A 368 -11.31 -8.26 16.63
C GLU A 368 -10.20 -7.46 17.33
N GLY A 369 -10.54 -6.63 18.31
CA GLY A 369 -9.59 -5.83 19.08
C GLY A 369 -10.05 -5.62 20.53
N ARG A 370 -9.13 -5.82 21.48
CA ARG A 370 -9.36 -5.67 22.92
C ARG A 370 -8.45 -4.58 23.48
N ALA A 371 -8.98 -3.68 24.29
CA ALA A 371 -8.23 -2.60 24.91
C ALA A 371 -7.67 -3.03 26.27
N VAL A 372 -6.35 -3.20 26.38
CA VAL A 372 -5.66 -3.61 27.62
C VAL A 372 -5.00 -2.40 28.27
N GLY A 373 -5.26 -2.22 29.57
CA GLY A 373 -4.79 -1.07 30.35
C GLY A 373 -3.29 -1.13 30.70
N PRO A 374 -2.61 0.03 30.82
CA PRO A 374 -1.17 0.09 31.05
C PRO A 374 -0.70 -0.61 32.34
N ALA A 375 -1.54 -0.70 33.39
CA ALA A 375 -1.16 -1.40 34.61
C ALA A 375 -1.03 -2.92 34.40
N ALA A 376 -1.90 -3.54 33.60
CA ALA A 376 -1.81 -4.96 33.28
C ALA A 376 -0.56 -5.28 32.44
N ILE A 377 -0.23 -4.40 31.49
CA ILE A 377 1.00 -4.50 30.67
C ILE A 377 2.24 -4.35 31.56
N SER A 378 2.28 -3.34 32.43
CA SER A 378 3.38 -3.12 33.38
C SER A 378 3.55 -4.29 34.36
N GLN A 379 2.45 -4.85 34.86
CA GLN A 379 2.47 -6.03 35.72
C GLN A 379 3.02 -7.27 34.98
N ALA A 380 2.64 -7.49 33.72
CA ALA A 380 3.17 -8.60 32.93
C ALA A 380 4.67 -8.44 32.62
N LEU A 381 5.11 -7.22 32.27
CA LEU A 381 6.52 -6.89 32.01
C LEU A 381 7.43 -7.04 33.25
N THR A 382 6.89 -6.85 34.45
CA THR A 382 7.64 -6.91 35.72
C THR A 382 7.58 -8.29 36.39
N SER A 383 6.46 -9.00 36.29
CA SER A 383 6.24 -10.31 36.93
C SER A 383 6.47 -11.51 36.02
N GLY A 384 6.53 -11.32 34.70
CA GLY A 384 6.53 -12.41 33.71
C GLY A 384 5.20 -13.19 33.64
N THR A 385 4.15 -12.74 34.34
CA THR A 385 2.83 -13.38 34.32
C THR A 385 1.96 -12.74 33.24
N PRO A 386 1.52 -13.48 32.20
CA PRO A 386 0.73 -12.89 31.12
C PRO A 386 -0.68 -12.45 31.58
N PHE A 387 -1.18 -11.34 31.04
CA PHE A 387 -2.60 -11.00 31.09
C PHE A 387 -3.40 -11.82 30.06
N VAL A 388 -4.72 -11.90 30.23
CA VAL A 388 -5.64 -12.48 29.23
C VAL A 388 -6.19 -11.34 28.36
N VAL A 389 -6.09 -11.46 27.04
CA VAL A 389 -6.50 -10.40 26.11
C VAL A 389 -8.03 -10.25 26.06
N ALA A 390 -8.78 -11.34 26.23
CA ALA A 390 -10.25 -11.34 26.25
C ALA A 390 -10.86 -10.48 27.37
N ASP A 391 -10.17 -10.35 28.51
CA ASP A 391 -10.62 -9.62 29.70
C ASP A 391 -10.66 -8.09 29.48
N GLY A 392 -9.93 -7.59 28.47
CA GLY A 392 -9.99 -6.19 28.06
C GLY A 392 -11.32 -5.89 27.34
N PRO A 393 -11.94 -4.71 27.56
CA PRO A 393 -13.13 -4.31 26.82
C PRO A 393 -12.88 -4.31 25.31
N ALA A 394 -13.82 -4.87 24.56
CA ALA A 394 -13.76 -4.95 23.10
C ALA A 394 -13.97 -3.58 22.45
N LEU A 395 -13.36 -3.38 21.28
CA LEU A 395 -13.69 -2.29 20.37
C LEU A 395 -14.86 -2.74 19.47
N ASP A 396 -15.99 -2.04 19.54
CA ASP A 396 -17.12 -2.28 18.63
C ASP A 396 -16.84 -1.70 17.22
N VAL A 397 -16.04 -2.44 16.47
CA VAL A 397 -15.72 -2.12 15.07
C VAL A 397 -16.94 -2.35 14.17
N GLY A 398 -17.74 -3.40 14.40
CA GLY A 398 -18.94 -3.73 13.61
C GLY A 398 -18.69 -4.29 12.19
N SER A 399 -17.45 -4.24 11.71
CA SER A 399 -16.96 -4.74 10.41
C SER A 399 -15.57 -5.33 10.59
N ASN A 400 -14.92 -5.81 9.52
CA ASN A 400 -13.47 -5.96 9.54
C ASN A 400 -12.75 -4.59 9.64
N PHE A 401 -11.45 -4.68 9.92
CA PHE A 401 -10.48 -3.60 9.82
C PHE A 401 -9.10 -4.14 9.39
N VAL A 402 -8.29 -3.31 8.73
CA VAL A 402 -7.00 -3.72 8.11
C VAL A 402 -5.78 -2.88 8.52
N ALA A 403 -5.98 -1.89 9.38
CA ALA A 403 -4.90 -1.18 10.06
C ALA A 403 -5.43 -0.58 11.38
N ALA A 404 -4.53 -0.41 12.34
CA ALA A 404 -4.79 0.28 13.61
C ALA A 404 -3.57 1.14 13.97
N SER A 405 -3.78 2.31 14.58
CA SER A 405 -2.68 3.09 15.15
C SER A 405 -3.15 4.03 16.28
N GLY A 406 -2.21 4.49 17.10
CA GLY A 406 -2.47 5.45 18.17
C GLY A 406 -3.01 6.77 17.63
N HIS A 407 -4.00 7.35 18.34
CA HIS A 407 -4.57 8.65 17.99
C HIS A 407 -4.97 9.39 19.28
N GLY A 408 -3.95 9.90 19.98
CA GLY A 408 -4.08 10.52 21.30
C GLY A 408 -4.53 9.50 22.35
N GLU A 409 -5.44 9.90 23.22
CA GLU A 409 -6.10 9.04 24.22
C GLU A 409 -7.15 8.12 23.55
N GLY A 410 -6.67 7.26 22.65
CA GLY A 410 -7.49 6.45 21.76
C GLY A 410 -6.68 5.80 20.64
N VAL A 411 -7.35 4.96 19.85
CA VAL A 411 -6.80 4.32 18.64
C VAL A 411 -7.75 4.57 17.47
N SER A 412 -7.18 4.77 16.29
CA SER A 412 -7.92 4.79 15.02
C SER A 412 -7.68 3.52 14.21
N VAL A 413 -8.71 3.06 13.51
CA VAL A 413 -8.69 1.86 12.66
C VAL A 413 -9.28 2.14 11.28
N VAL A 414 -8.74 1.50 10.24
CA VAL A 414 -9.30 1.54 8.87
C VAL A 414 -10.34 0.43 8.73
N ARG A 415 -11.62 0.81 8.67
CA ARG A 415 -12.78 -0.09 8.60
C ARG A 415 -13.23 -0.36 7.18
N GLY A 416 -13.89 -1.49 7.00
CA GLY A 416 -14.36 -2.00 5.71
C GLY A 416 -14.55 -3.51 5.76
N ASP A 417 -14.75 -4.13 4.60
CA ASP A 417 -14.81 -5.58 4.45
C ASP A 417 -14.24 -6.00 3.08
N TYR A 418 -13.88 -7.28 2.93
CA TYR A 418 -13.35 -7.83 1.69
C TYR A 418 -14.49 -8.17 0.73
N VAL A 419 -14.51 -7.57 -0.47
CA VAL A 419 -15.64 -7.67 -1.41
C VAL A 419 -15.35 -8.62 -2.58
N PRO A 420 -16.28 -9.55 -2.92
CA PRO A 420 -16.17 -10.39 -4.11
C PRO A 420 -16.21 -9.56 -5.43
N PRO A 421 -15.66 -10.07 -6.55
CA PRO A 421 -15.10 -11.41 -6.72
C PRO A 421 -13.64 -11.55 -6.23
N ASP A 422 -12.87 -10.46 -6.28
CA ASP A 422 -11.40 -10.50 -6.10
C ASP A 422 -10.95 -10.44 -4.63
N TYR A 423 -11.90 -10.25 -3.69
CA TYR A 423 -11.64 -10.06 -2.26
C TYR A 423 -10.67 -8.91 -1.96
N ASN A 424 -10.74 -7.84 -2.75
CA ASN A 424 -10.14 -6.56 -2.41
C ASN A 424 -10.84 -5.96 -1.18
N PHE A 425 -10.11 -5.27 -0.32
CA PHE A 425 -10.69 -4.61 0.85
C PHE A 425 -11.32 -3.28 0.46
N ALA A 426 -12.65 -3.18 0.57
CA ALA A 426 -13.39 -1.94 0.35
C ALA A 426 -13.47 -1.15 1.66
N GLY A 427 -12.86 0.03 1.70
CA GLY A 427 -12.85 0.89 2.89
C GLY A 427 -14.16 1.64 3.07
N THR A 428 -14.68 1.69 4.29
CA THR A 428 -15.88 2.49 4.64
C THR A 428 -15.51 3.78 5.37
N ASP A 429 -14.61 3.70 6.35
CA ASP A 429 -14.23 4.82 7.20
C ASP A 429 -12.93 4.55 7.98
N VAL A 430 -12.18 5.60 8.28
CA VAL A 430 -11.25 5.59 9.41
C VAL A 430 -12.04 6.00 10.64
N SER A 431 -12.15 5.12 11.63
CA SER A 431 -12.88 5.38 12.88
C SER A 431 -11.93 5.43 14.07
N ARG A 432 -12.22 6.31 15.03
CA ARG A 432 -11.51 6.44 16.31
C ARG A 432 -12.34 5.86 17.45
N PHE A 433 -11.66 5.20 18.38
CA PHE A 433 -12.18 4.83 19.70
C PHE A 433 -11.37 5.58 20.76
N ALA A 434 -12.04 6.35 21.61
CA ALA A 434 -11.40 7.04 22.74
C ALA A 434 -11.25 6.09 23.93
N PHE A 435 -10.21 6.26 24.76
CA PHE A 435 -10.01 5.48 25.99
C PHE A 435 -9.96 6.39 27.21
N ASN A 436 -10.91 6.18 28.12
CA ASN A 436 -10.81 6.70 29.49
C ASN A 436 -10.11 5.66 30.37
N VAL A 437 -9.17 6.10 31.21
CA VAL A 437 -8.35 5.23 32.06
C VAL A 437 -8.46 5.67 33.51
N THR A 438 -8.78 4.74 34.40
CA THR A 438 -8.93 4.98 35.84
C THR A 438 -8.24 3.89 36.66
N ASN A 439 -8.24 4.04 37.98
CA ASN A 439 -7.63 3.10 38.92
C ASN A 439 -6.16 2.81 38.58
N ASP A 440 -5.37 3.87 38.49
CA ASP A 440 -3.91 3.85 38.23
C ASP A 440 -3.48 3.02 37.01
N GLY A 441 -4.33 2.96 35.97
CA GLY A 441 -4.06 2.25 34.73
C GLY A 441 -4.69 0.86 34.64
N ALA A 442 -5.41 0.40 35.67
CA ALA A 442 -6.01 -0.93 35.73
C ALA A 442 -7.40 -1.01 35.09
N THR A 443 -8.14 0.09 34.99
CA THR A 443 -9.50 0.11 34.42
C THR A 443 -9.53 0.96 33.16
N VAL A 444 -9.96 0.37 32.05
CA VAL A 444 -10.16 1.04 30.75
C VAL A 444 -11.65 1.09 30.44
N THR A 445 -12.10 2.19 29.84
CA THR A 445 -13.43 2.28 29.21
C THR A 445 -13.26 2.73 27.76
N VAL A 446 -13.81 1.95 26.84
CA VAL A 446 -13.83 2.25 25.40
C VAL A 446 -15.02 3.18 25.10
N GLY A 447 -14.75 4.34 24.52
CA GLY A 447 -15.77 5.27 24.06
C GLY A 447 -16.44 4.82 22.77
N ALA A 448 -17.62 5.37 22.47
CA ALA A 448 -18.34 5.09 21.24
C ALA A 448 -17.50 5.40 19.98
N ARG A 449 -17.70 4.62 18.92
CA ARG A 449 -17.01 4.77 17.64
C ARG A 449 -17.27 6.15 17.02
N GLN A 450 -16.20 6.92 16.80
CA GLN A 450 -16.25 8.24 16.17
C GLN A 450 -15.57 8.19 14.79
N PRO A 451 -16.32 8.26 13.67
CA PRO A 451 -15.74 8.40 12.34
C PRO A 451 -14.82 9.63 12.23
N VAL A 452 -13.70 9.48 11.54
CA VAL A 452 -12.63 10.48 11.35
C VAL A 452 -12.54 10.90 9.88
N LEU A 453 -12.48 9.90 8.99
CA LEU A 453 -12.54 10.02 7.54
C LEU A 453 -13.61 9.03 7.05
N VAL A 454 -14.41 9.40 6.07
CA VAL A 454 -15.41 8.52 5.44
C VAL A 454 -15.13 8.41 3.94
N TYR A 455 -15.22 7.19 3.42
CA TYR A 455 -15.16 6.91 1.99
C TYR A 455 -16.53 7.19 1.36
N VAL A 456 -16.57 8.04 0.34
CA VAL A 456 -17.78 8.28 -0.49
C VAL A 456 -17.75 7.53 -1.83
N ASP A 457 -16.55 7.11 -2.22
CA ASP A 457 -16.20 6.28 -3.37
C ASP A 457 -14.99 5.42 -2.95
N GLN A 458 -14.33 4.73 -3.89
CA GLN A 458 -13.04 4.06 -3.64
C GLN A 458 -11.89 4.69 -4.45
N CYS A 459 -12.07 5.94 -4.89
CA CYS A 459 -11.15 6.68 -5.76
C CYS A 459 -9.94 7.27 -5.00
N THR A 460 -9.95 7.14 -3.67
CA THR A 460 -8.86 7.46 -2.76
C THR A 460 -8.74 6.36 -1.71
N ARG A 461 -7.54 5.82 -1.55
CA ARG A 461 -7.24 4.70 -0.65
C ARG A 461 -6.40 5.17 0.54
N VAL A 462 -6.77 4.73 1.75
CA VAL A 462 -5.87 4.78 2.90
C VAL A 462 -4.83 3.66 2.77
N THR A 463 -3.55 4.01 2.79
CA THR A 463 -2.43 3.06 2.65
C THR A 463 -1.81 2.63 3.98
N GLY A 464 -2.00 3.41 5.05
CA GLY A 464 -1.49 3.11 6.37
C GLY A 464 -1.91 4.14 7.42
N LEU A 465 -1.74 3.79 8.70
CA LEU A 465 -2.00 4.65 9.85
C LEU A 465 -0.76 4.65 10.77
N THR A 466 -0.27 5.82 11.16
CA THR A 466 0.86 5.96 12.11
C THR A 466 0.60 7.09 13.09
N ALA A 467 0.84 6.89 14.38
CA ALA A 467 0.71 7.95 15.39
C ALA A 467 1.78 9.05 15.22
N ILE A 468 1.42 10.32 15.44
CA ILE A 468 2.35 11.45 15.53
C ILE A 468 2.03 12.30 16.76
N GLY A 469 2.55 11.86 17.90
CA GLY A 469 2.22 12.44 19.21
C GLY A 469 0.75 12.19 19.58
N SER A 470 -0.03 13.25 19.74
CA SER A 470 -1.49 13.19 19.96
C SER A 470 -2.31 12.91 18.69
N ASP A 471 -1.69 13.08 17.52
CA ASP A 471 -2.35 13.17 16.23
C ASP A 471 -2.10 11.90 15.40
N LEU A 472 -2.75 11.78 14.25
CA LEU A 472 -2.67 10.61 13.37
C LEU A 472 -2.11 11.01 12.01
N LEU A 473 -1.04 10.37 11.54
CA LEU A 473 -0.70 10.36 10.11
C LEU A 473 -1.55 9.29 9.42
N VAL A 474 -2.22 9.71 8.35
CA VAL A 474 -2.93 8.84 7.41
C VAL A 474 -2.16 8.85 6.11
N GLY A 475 -1.72 7.67 5.65
CA GLY A 475 -1.25 7.49 4.28
C GLY A 475 -2.43 7.51 3.33
N VAL A 476 -2.39 8.37 2.31
CA VAL A 476 -3.45 8.62 1.32
C VAL A 476 -2.86 8.41 -0.07
N ASP A 477 -3.58 7.70 -0.93
CA ASP A 477 -3.15 7.35 -2.29
C ASP A 477 -4.32 7.48 -3.27
N ASP A 478 -4.11 8.21 -4.36
CA ASP A 478 -5.08 8.47 -5.43
C ASP A 478 -4.38 8.93 -6.72
N LYS A 479 -5.13 9.42 -7.72
CA LYS A 479 -4.61 9.94 -9.00
C LYS A 479 -3.63 11.13 -8.90
N ARG A 480 -3.40 11.71 -7.71
CA ARG A 480 -2.38 12.73 -7.42
C ARG A 480 -1.14 12.16 -6.70
N GLY A 481 -1.10 10.84 -6.48
CA GLY A 481 0.03 10.14 -5.88
C GLY A 481 0.01 10.12 -4.35
N THR A 482 0.85 9.23 -3.80
CA THR A 482 0.88 8.86 -2.39
C THR A 482 1.41 10.00 -1.50
N ARG A 483 0.79 10.21 -0.34
CA ARG A 483 1.12 11.28 0.60
C ARG A 483 0.68 10.95 2.03
N LEU A 484 1.37 11.51 3.00
CA LEU A 484 0.97 11.48 4.41
C LEU A 484 0.15 12.74 4.72
N VAL A 485 -0.95 12.60 5.45
CA VAL A 485 -1.78 13.72 5.94
C VAL A 485 -1.92 13.61 7.46
N ARG A 486 -1.60 14.68 8.17
CA ARG A 486 -1.79 14.75 9.63
C ARG A 486 -3.23 15.11 9.96
N ILE A 487 -3.93 14.22 10.64
CA ILE A 487 -5.27 14.42 11.18
C ILE A 487 -5.16 14.72 12.67
N GLN A 488 -5.68 15.87 13.07
CA GLN A 488 -5.65 16.37 14.44
C GLN A 488 -7.07 16.35 15.02
N GLN A 489 -7.21 16.09 16.31
CA GLN A 489 -8.48 16.33 17.01
C GLN A 489 -8.68 17.83 17.19
N SER A 490 -9.85 18.35 16.80
CA SER A 490 -10.22 19.74 17.04
C SER A 490 -10.22 20.03 18.55
N PRO A 491 -9.68 21.18 19.00
CA PRO A 491 -9.79 21.59 20.39
C PRO A 491 -11.26 21.56 20.83
N GLN A 492 -11.57 20.75 21.84
CA GLN A 492 -12.90 20.72 22.44
C GLN A 492 -13.19 22.09 23.06
N VAL A 493 -14.19 22.80 22.52
CA VAL A 493 -14.68 24.05 23.10
C VAL A 493 -15.37 23.69 24.42
N ARG A 494 -14.72 24.04 25.53
CA ARG A 494 -15.21 23.85 26.90
C ARG A 494 -16.09 25.00 27.35
#